data_AF-A0A0F7VNW9-F1
#
_entry.id   AF-A0A0F7VNW9-F1
#
_cell.length_a   1.000
_cell.length_b   1.000
_cell.length_c   1.000
_cell.angle_alpha   90.00
_cell.angle_beta   90.00
_cell.angle_gamma   90.00
#
_symmetry.space_group_name_H-M   'P 1'
#
loop_
_entity.id
_entity.type
_entity.pdbx_description
1 polymer ?
#
loop_
_entity_poly.entity_id
_entity_poly.type
_entity_poly.pdbx_seq_one_letter_code
_entity_poly.pdbx_strand_id
1 'polypeptide(L)'
;MPTYEPADLDEMTLAEGIDAVLADLRHHPVTAWPHSVFTLMRHVDLLCHLTSRATGDAQFGHAHDHADAADRAQVEPLSRAAAHLGRATAHYTQALAPALALSKPAAPSTMQAQLDVIDARSQLTRHVHDALNALSDARTCLTGPHPPSGQAVPAVPPPVPTPPVSAARH
;
A
#
# COMPACT_ATOMS: atom_id res chain seq x y z
N MET A 1 8.64 22.54 9.57
CA MET A 1 8.85 21.08 9.50
C MET A 1 9.40 20.78 8.12
N PRO A 2 10.41 19.89 8.01
CA PRO A 2 11.01 19.56 6.73
C PRO A 2 10.01 18.81 5.85
N THR A 3 10.05 19.10 4.55
CA THR A 3 9.37 18.35 3.50
C THR A 3 10.32 17.25 3.03
N TYR A 4 9.89 15.99 3.08
CA TYR A 4 10.64 14.85 2.53
C TYR A 4 10.66 14.81 1.00
N GLU A 5 11.82 14.48 0.46
CA GLU A 5 12.07 14.06 -0.92
C GLU A 5 12.34 12.54 -0.97
N PRO A 6 12.17 11.87 -2.13
CA PRO A 6 12.41 10.43 -2.25
C PRO A 6 13.79 9.98 -1.74
N ALA A 7 14.83 10.77 -2.00
CA ALA A 7 16.20 10.47 -1.57
C ALA A 7 16.37 10.44 -0.05
N ASP A 8 15.57 11.22 0.70
CA ASP A 8 15.61 11.21 2.16
C ASP A 8 15.11 9.87 2.73
N LEU A 9 14.30 9.14 1.96
CA LEU A 9 13.74 7.85 2.37
C LEU A 9 14.71 6.69 2.17
N ASP A 10 15.74 6.84 1.33
CA ASP A 10 16.68 5.77 1.00
C ASP A 10 17.58 5.38 2.19
N GLU A 11 17.86 6.33 3.08
CA GLU A 11 18.65 6.10 4.29
C GLU A 11 17.84 5.44 5.42
N MET A 12 16.51 5.43 5.31
CA MET A 12 15.60 4.88 6.31
C MET A 12 15.32 3.41 6.05
N THR A 13 14.91 2.64 7.06
CA THR A 13 14.22 1.36 6.81
C THR A 13 12.88 1.61 6.10
N LEU A 14 12.32 0.61 5.40
CA LEU A 14 11.01 0.79 4.73
C LEU A 14 9.91 1.17 5.73
N ALA A 15 9.94 0.62 6.94
CA ALA A 15 9.01 0.95 8.02
C ALA A 15 9.12 2.42 8.45
N GLU A 16 10.34 2.92 8.66
CA GLU A 16 10.60 4.32 8.98
C GLU A 16 10.23 5.25 7.83
N GLY A 17 10.49 4.86 6.58
CA GLY A 17 10.07 5.61 5.40
C GLY A 17 8.55 5.75 5.30
N ILE A 18 7.80 4.68 5.62
CA ILE A 18 6.33 4.74 5.71
C ILE A 18 5.89 5.68 6.84
N ASP A 19 6.52 5.61 8.01
CA ASP A 19 6.20 6.49 9.14
C ASP A 19 6.50 7.97 8.82
N ALA A 20 7.60 8.24 8.11
CA ALA A 20 7.98 9.57 7.63
C ALA A 20 6.97 10.11 6.62
N VAL A 21 6.57 9.31 5.63
CA VAL A 21 5.54 9.70 4.65
C VAL A 21 4.19 9.91 5.34
N LEU A 22 3.77 9.03 6.25
CA LEU A 22 2.54 9.23 7.04
C LEU A 22 2.58 10.53 7.84
N ALA A 23 3.73 10.88 8.44
CA ALA A 23 3.92 12.15 9.11
C ALA A 23 3.83 13.32 8.12
N ASP A 24 4.52 13.26 6.98
CA ASP A 24 4.49 14.29 5.94
C ASP A 24 3.07 14.59 5.47
N LEU A 25 2.31 13.54 5.13
CA LEU A 25 0.92 13.63 4.68
C LEU A 25 0.00 14.28 5.71
N ARG A 26 0.26 14.07 7.01
CA ARG A 26 -0.49 14.69 8.11
C ARG A 26 -0.12 16.16 8.31
N HIS A 27 1.16 16.52 8.12
CA HIS A 27 1.64 17.91 8.25
C HIS A 27 1.34 18.75 7.00
N HIS A 28 1.21 18.12 5.84
CA HIS A 28 0.91 18.74 4.55
C HIS A 28 -0.42 18.23 3.99
N PRO A 29 -1.55 18.49 4.68
CA PRO A 29 -2.84 17.99 4.25
C PRO A 29 -3.23 18.55 2.89
N VAL A 30 -3.75 17.69 2.02
CA VAL A 30 -4.31 18.11 0.74
C VAL A 30 -5.64 18.82 0.99
N THR A 31 -5.58 20.15 1.03
CA THR A 31 -6.76 21.01 1.17
C THR A 31 -7.26 21.47 -0.20
N ALA A 32 -8.46 22.05 -0.29
CA ALA A 32 -9.02 22.59 -1.54
C ALA A 32 -8.38 23.94 -1.97
N TRP A 33 -7.05 24.00 -1.97
CA TRP A 33 -6.25 25.21 -2.20
C TRP A 33 -5.45 25.14 -3.51
N PRO A 34 -4.93 26.27 -4.03
CA PRO A 34 -4.20 26.32 -5.30
C PRO A 34 -2.99 25.38 -5.38
N HIS A 35 -2.40 25.01 -4.25
CA HIS A 35 -1.22 24.14 -4.16
C HIS A 35 -1.55 22.65 -3.89
N SER A 36 -2.83 22.30 -3.90
CA SER A 36 -3.31 20.94 -3.62
C SER A 36 -2.80 19.91 -4.61
N VAL A 37 -2.79 20.27 -5.90
CA VAL A 37 -2.30 19.41 -6.99
C VAL A 37 -0.80 19.15 -6.85
N PHE A 38 -0.01 20.19 -6.54
CA PHE A 38 1.42 20.03 -6.30
C PHE A 38 1.69 19.09 -5.11
N THR A 39 0.97 19.29 -4.01
CA THR A 39 1.07 18.45 -2.80
C THR A 39 0.69 17.00 -3.11
N LEU A 40 -0.41 16.78 -3.85
CA LEU A 40 -0.82 15.46 -4.30
C LEU A 40 0.25 14.78 -5.15
N MET A 41 0.81 15.47 -6.14
CA MET A 41 1.85 14.91 -7.00
C MET A 41 3.11 14.54 -6.21
N ARG A 42 3.53 15.39 -5.27
CA ARG A 42 4.65 15.07 -4.38
C ARG A 42 4.37 13.82 -3.54
N HIS A 43 3.16 13.70 -2.96
CA HIS A 43 2.78 12.49 -2.23
C HIS A 43 2.74 11.25 -3.14
N VAL A 44 2.26 11.37 -4.38
CA VAL A 44 2.31 10.28 -5.37
C VAL A 44 3.74 9.84 -5.61
N ASP A 45 4.67 10.78 -5.78
CA ASP A 45 6.09 10.48 -6.03
C ASP A 45 6.73 9.72 -4.86
N LEU A 46 6.53 10.20 -3.62
CA LEU A 46 7.00 9.52 -2.40
C LEU A 46 6.41 8.10 -2.27
N LEU A 47 5.12 7.92 -2.58
CA LEU A 47 4.47 6.62 -2.52
C LEU A 47 4.94 5.66 -3.62
N CYS A 48 5.16 6.17 -4.84
CA CYS A 48 5.77 5.41 -5.93
C CYS A 48 7.17 4.93 -5.56
N HIS A 49 7.97 5.80 -4.94
CA HIS A 49 9.30 5.46 -4.46
C HIS A 49 9.27 4.32 -3.45
N LEU A 50 8.46 4.44 -2.40
CA LEU A 50 8.28 3.37 -1.40
C LEU A 50 7.76 2.07 -2.01
N THR A 51 6.85 2.14 -2.99
CA THR A 51 6.30 0.96 -3.67
C THR A 51 7.38 0.23 -4.46
N SER A 52 8.17 0.96 -5.25
CA SER A 52 9.30 0.43 -6.01
C SER A 52 10.33 -0.23 -5.10
N ARG A 53 10.68 0.45 -3.99
CA ARG A 53 11.61 -0.08 -3.00
C ARG A 53 11.11 -1.38 -2.37
N ALA A 54 9.88 -1.37 -1.84
CA ALA A 54 9.29 -2.57 -1.22
C ALA A 54 9.22 -3.76 -2.19
N THR A 55 8.88 -3.50 -3.46
CA THR A 55 8.85 -4.53 -4.51
C THR A 55 10.25 -5.03 -4.85
N GLY A 56 11.24 -4.14 -4.92
CA GLY A 56 12.64 -4.48 -5.16
C GLY A 56 13.22 -5.35 -4.04
N ASP A 57 12.98 -4.97 -2.79
CA ASP A 57 13.44 -5.70 -1.60
C ASP A 57 12.78 -7.09 -1.54
N ALA A 58 11.47 -7.19 -1.82
CA ALA A 58 10.77 -8.48 -1.90
C ALA A 58 11.33 -9.37 -3.01
N GLN A 59 11.61 -8.79 -4.18
CA GLN A 59 12.16 -9.52 -5.32
C GLN A 59 13.58 -10.00 -5.04
N PHE A 60 14.40 -9.20 -4.36
CA PHE A 60 15.74 -9.60 -3.96
C PHE A 60 15.71 -10.85 -3.07
N GLY A 61 14.89 -10.84 -2.02
CA GLY A 61 14.73 -11.98 -1.11
C GLY A 61 14.12 -13.23 -1.78
N HIS A 62 13.32 -13.04 -2.85
CA HIS A 62 12.72 -14.16 -3.59
C HIS A 62 13.68 -14.78 -4.62
N ALA A 63 14.41 -13.96 -5.38
CA ALA A 63 15.13 -14.39 -6.58
C ALA A 63 16.56 -14.88 -6.33
N HIS A 64 17.16 -14.59 -5.16
CA HIS A 64 18.55 -14.94 -4.88
C HIS A 64 18.66 -16.19 -4.01
N ASP A 65 19.25 -17.25 -4.57
CA ASP A 65 19.53 -18.52 -3.87
C ASP A 65 20.47 -18.34 -2.65
N HIS A 66 21.17 -17.21 -2.58
CA HIS A 66 22.06 -16.83 -1.47
C HIS A 66 21.42 -15.86 -0.46
N ALA A 67 20.16 -15.46 -0.66
CA ALA A 67 19.46 -14.65 0.33
C ALA A 67 19.38 -15.42 1.66
N ASP A 68 19.65 -14.73 2.76
CA ASP A 68 19.66 -15.38 4.06
C ASP A 68 18.22 -15.77 4.48
N ALA A 69 18.10 -16.44 5.63
CA ALA A 69 16.78 -16.85 6.13
C ALA A 69 15.90 -15.66 6.55
N ALA A 70 16.52 -14.54 6.97
CA ALA A 70 15.80 -13.34 7.37
C ALA A 70 15.23 -12.62 6.14
N ASP A 71 16.03 -12.45 5.08
CA ASP A 71 15.61 -11.85 3.81
C ASP A 71 14.43 -12.60 3.20
N ARG A 72 14.49 -13.94 3.18
CA ARG A 72 13.40 -14.79 2.70
C ARG A 72 12.14 -14.68 3.55
N ALA A 73 12.28 -14.55 4.86
CA ALA A 73 11.14 -14.37 5.75
C ALA A 73 10.42 -13.03 5.51
N GLN A 74 11.11 -12.01 5.00
CA GLN A 74 10.53 -10.69 4.72
C GLN A 74 9.80 -10.59 3.38
N VAL A 75 9.97 -11.54 2.45
CA VAL A 75 9.36 -11.49 1.10
C VAL A 75 7.85 -11.29 1.15
N GLU A 76 7.14 -12.07 1.97
CA GLU A 76 5.67 -11.98 2.07
C GLU A 76 5.21 -10.66 2.73
N PRO A 77 5.75 -10.25 3.91
CA PRO A 77 5.49 -8.92 4.48
C PRO A 77 5.74 -7.77 3.50
N LEU A 78 6.88 -7.78 2.80
CA LEU A 78 7.25 -6.74 1.83
C LEU A 78 6.32 -6.72 0.63
N SER A 79 5.94 -7.88 0.09
CA SER A 79 5.01 -8.00 -1.02
C SER A 79 3.62 -7.44 -0.65
N ARG A 80 3.13 -7.77 0.55
CA ARG A 80 1.85 -7.23 1.05
C ARG A 80 1.95 -5.72 1.28
N ALA A 81 3.03 -5.25 1.89
CA ALA A 81 3.26 -3.83 2.08
C ALA A 81 3.28 -3.07 0.74
N ALA A 82 3.99 -3.59 -0.27
CA ALA A 82 4.02 -3.04 -1.62
C ALA A 82 2.63 -2.95 -2.26
N ALA A 83 1.78 -3.97 -2.08
CA ALA A 83 0.41 -3.94 -2.58
C ALA A 83 -0.45 -2.85 -1.91
N HIS A 84 -0.28 -2.64 -0.60
CA HIS A 84 -0.94 -1.56 0.12
C HIS A 84 -0.40 -0.17 -0.24
N LEU A 85 0.91 -0.03 -0.43
CA LEU A 85 1.53 1.20 -0.94
C LEU A 85 1.00 1.55 -2.34
N GLY A 86 0.92 0.57 -3.24
CA GLY A 86 0.31 0.76 -4.57
C GLY A 86 -1.15 1.21 -4.50
N ARG A 87 -1.94 0.69 -3.55
CA ARG A 87 -3.31 1.17 -3.27
C ARG A 87 -3.32 2.61 -2.79
N ALA A 88 -2.41 2.99 -1.90
CA ALA A 88 -2.30 4.38 -1.45
C ALA A 88 -1.97 5.33 -2.62
N THR A 89 -1.02 4.95 -3.48
CA THR A 89 -0.67 5.69 -4.72
C THR A 89 -1.88 5.85 -5.62
N ALA A 90 -2.66 4.79 -5.83
CA ALA A 90 -3.86 4.83 -6.66
C ALA A 90 -4.88 5.83 -6.13
N HIS A 91 -5.14 5.85 -4.82
CA HIS A 91 -6.06 6.81 -4.20
C HIS A 91 -5.57 8.25 -4.31
N TYR A 92 -4.28 8.51 -4.06
CA TYR A 92 -3.69 9.84 -4.29
C TYR A 92 -3.77 10.29 -5.75
N THR A 93 -3.62 9.36 -6.69
CA THR A 93 -3.79 9.64 -8.13
C THR A 93 -5.25 9.96 -8.46
N GLN A 94 -6.20 9.19 -7.92
CA GLN A 94 -7.64 9.43 -8.08
C GLN A 94 -8.09 10.78 -7.49
N ALA A 95 -7.41 11.25 -6.45
CA ALA A 95 -7.64 12.56 -5.84
C ALA A 95 -7.23 13.76 -6.72
N LEU A 96 -6.41 13.55 -7.77
CA LEU A 96 -5.97 14.65 -8.66
C LEU A 96 -7.13 15.29 -9.41
N ALA A 97 -8.09 14.50 -9.91
CA ALA A 97 -9.24 15.01 -10.65
C ALA A 97 -10.12 15.95 -9.80
N PRO A 98 -10.60 15.56 -8.60
CA PRO A 98 -11.36 16.47 -7.75
C PRO A 98 -10.52 17.66 -7.26
N ALA A 99 -9.22 17.50 -7.01
CA ALA A 99 -8.36 18.63 -6.65
C ALA A 99 -8.24 19.66 -7.80
N LEU A 100 -8.08 19.21 -9.04
CA LEU A 100 -8.08 20.06 -10.24
C LEU A 100 -9.43 20.74 -10.48
N ALA A 101 -10.54 20.06 -10.15
CA ALA A 101 -11.86 20.66 -10.22
C ALA A 101 -12.00 21.81 -9.23
N LEU A 102 -11.50 21.63 -8.00
CA LEU A 102 -11.53 22.62 -6.92
C LEU A 102 -10.53 23.77 -7.11
N SER A 103 -9.46 23.58 -7.90
CA SER A 103 -8.48 24.63 -8.17
C SER A 103 -8.94 25.66 -9.22
N LYS A 104 -10.04 25.38 -9.95
CA LYS A 104 -10.57 26.30 -10.95
C LYS A 104 -11.28 27.47 -10.27
N PRO A 105 -11.08 28.72 -10.73
CA PRO A 105 -11.85 29.86 -10.25
C PRO A 105 -13.34 29.60 -10.44
N ALA A 106 -14.14 29.82 -9.40
CA ALA A 106 -15.59 29.62 -9.49
C ALA A 106 -16.18 30.58 -10.53
N ALA A 107 -16.82 30.02 -11.56
CA ALA A 107 -17.76 30.76 -12.40
C ALA A 107 -18.92 31.30 -11.53
N PRO A 108 -19.70 32.31 -11.99
CA PRO A 108 -20.84 32.82 -11.23
C PRO A 108 -21.72 31.68 -10.69
N SER A 109 -22.00 31.75 -9.38
CA SER A 109 -22.50 30.64 -8.57
C SER A 109 -23.90 30.19 -8.99
N THR A 110 -23.97 29.20 -9.88
CA THR A 110 -25.19 28.42 -10.07
C THR A 110 -25.32 27.39 -8.93
N MET A 111 -26.56 26.98 -8.62
CA MET A 111 -26.79 25.89 -7.66
C MET A 111 -26.05 24.60 -8.07
N GLN A 112 -26.00 24.32 -9.38
CA GLN A 112 -25.26 23.17 -9.91
C GLN A 112 -23.76 23.27 -9.60
N ALA A 113 -23.16 24.44 -9.84
CA ALA A 113 -21.74 24.65 -9.54
C ALA A 113 -21.42 24.46 -8.04
N GLN A 114 -22.36 24.78 -7.15
CA GLN A 114 -22.19 24.53 -5.72
C GLN A 114 -22.24 23.03 -5.38
N LEU A 115 -23.15 22.27 -5.99
CA LEU A 115 -23.22 20.81 -5.81
C LEU A 115 -21.96 20.12 -6.32
N ASP A 116 -21.45 20.54 -7.48
CA ASP A 116 -20.22 19.99 -8.07
C ASP A 116 -19.01 20.22 -7.15
N VAL A 117 -18.90 21.39 -6.51
CA VAL A 117 -17.85 21.70 -5.53
C VAL A 117 -17.97 20.81 -4.28
N ILE A 118 -19.18 20.55 -3.79
CA ILE A 118 -19.42 19.69 -2.63
C ILE A 118 -19.02 18.24 -2.95
N ASP A 119 -19.41 17.75 -4.13
CA ASP A 119 -19.06 16.41 -4.59
C ASP A 119 -17.54 16.26 -4.75
N ALA A 120 -16.88 17.19 -5.45
CA ALA A 120 -15.43 17.18 -5.60
C ALA A 120 -14.69 17.18 -4.25
N ARG A 121 -15.13 17.99 -3.28
CA ARG A 121 -14.55 18.01 -1.92
C ARG A 121 -14.74 16.68 -1.19
N SER A 122 -15.92 16.06 -1.35
CA SER A 122 -16.24 14.77 -0.73
C SER A 122 -15.37 13.65 -1.32
N GLN A 123 -15.21 13.63 -2.65
CA GLN A 123 -14.33 12.68 -3.34
C GLN A 123 -12.87 12.85 -2.93
N LEU A 124 -12.37 14.09 -2.90
CA LEU A 124 -11.01 14.38 -2.44
C LEU A 124 -10.75 13.85 -1.03
N THR A 125 -11.66 14.14 -0.10
CA THR A 125 -11.54 13.71 1.30
C THR A 125 -11.54 12.18 1.42
N ARG A 126 -12.43 11.50 0.68
CA ARG A 126 -12.51 10.04 0.66
C ARG A 126 -11.20 9.42 0.19
N HIS A 127 -10.68 9.86 -0.95
CA HIS A 127 -9.45 9.32 -1.51
C HIS A 127 -8.23 9.54 -0.61
N VAL A 128 -8.08 10.72 -0.01
CA VAL A 128 -6.99 10.97 0.94
C VAL A 128 -7.12 10.08 2.18
N HIS A 129 -8.33 9.89 2.68
CA HIS A 129 -8.58 8.99 3.81
C HIS A 129 -8.25 7.53 3.49
N ASP A 130 -8.73 7.02 2.35
CA ASP A 130 -8.47 5.64 1.92
C ASP A 130 -6.97 5.40 1.69
N ALA A 131 -6.24 6.40 1.18
CA ALA A 131 -4.79 6.32 1.05
C ALA A 131 -4.08 6.21 2.41
N LEU A 132 -4.50 6.99 3.41
CA LEU A 132 -3.94 6.93 4.76
C LEU A 132 -4.22 5.58 5.44
N ASN A 133 -5.40 5.01 5.21
CA ASN A 133 -5.73 3.66 5.69
C ASN A 133 -4.83 2.62 5.02
N ALA A 134 -4.67 2.69 3.70
CA ALA A 134 -3.78 1.79 2.98
C ALA A 134 -2.31 1.89 3.43
N LEU A 135 -1.79 3.09 3.71
CA LEU A 135 -0.46 3.28 4.31
C LEU A 135 -0.35 2.65 5.70
N SER A 136 -1.38 2.77 6.53
CA SER A 136 -1.43 2.17 7.86
C SER A 136 -1.44 0.64 7.80
N ASP A 137 -2.14 0.07 6.81
CA ASP A 137 -2.13 -1.36 6.54
C ASP A 137 -0.75 -1.84 6.04
N ALA A 138 -0.12 -1.07 5.15
CA ALA A 138 1.24 -1.34 4.69
C ALA A 138 2.22 -1.40 5.86
N ARG A 139 2.12 -0.42 6.78
CA ARG A 139 2.90 -0.37 8.00
C ARG A 139 2.68 -1.61 8.87
N THR A 140 1.42 -2.00 9.03
CA THR A 140 1.01 -3.16 9.83
C THR A 140 1.59 -4.46 9.28
N CYS A 141 1.67 -4.61 7.95
CA CYS A 141 2.29 -5.76 7.31
C CYS A 141 3.76 -5.94 7.70
N LEU A 142 4.49 -4.83 7.92
CA LEU A 142 5.90 -4.86 8.30
C LEU A 142 6.14 -5.04 9.81
N THR A 143 5.18 -4.71 10.66
CA THR A 143 5.28 -4.87 12.14
C THR A 143 4.57 -6.07 12.71
N GLY A 144 3.71 -6.73 11.93
CA GLY A 144 2.98 -7.90 12.39
C GLY A 144 3.93 -8.99 12.88
N PRO A 145 3.61 -9.70 13.97
CA PRO A 145 4.42 -10.82 14.42
C PRO A 145 4.49 -11.88 13.32
N HIS A 146 5.71 -12.15 12.84
CA HIS A 146 5.95 -13.16 11.83
C HIS A 146 5.67 -14.54 12.47
N PRO A 147 4.72 -15.34 11.95
CA PRO A 147 4.61 -16.72 12.41
C PRO A 147 5.93 -17.42 12.07
N PRO A 148 6.52 -18.18 13.01
CA PRO A 148 7.79 -18.85 12.76
C PRO A 148 7.62 -19.74 11.53
N SER A 149 8.35 -19.42 10.47
CA SER A 149 8.42 -20.24 9.25
C SER A 149 9.14 -21.54 9.61
N GLY A 150 8.38 -22.54 10.06
CA GLY A 150 8.98 -23.74 10.63
C GLY A 150 7.99 -24.75 11.18
N GLN A 151 6.87 -24.99 10.49
CA GLN A 151 6.12 -26.24 10.62
C GLN A 151 5.34 -26.47 9.33
N ALA A 152 6.03 -27.00 8.32
CA ALA A 152 5.35 -27.85 7.36
C ALA A 152 4.75 -29.01 8.18
N VAL A 153 3.44 -28.95 8.43
CA VAL A 153 2.71 -30.09 8.96
C VAL A 153 2.98 -31.24 7.98
N PRO A 154 3.48 -32.41 8.43
CA PRO A 154 3.65 -33.54 7.55
C PRO A 154 2.31 -33.82 6.89
N ALA A 155 2.28 -33.76 5.55
CA ALA A 155 1.10 -34.18 4.80
C ALA A 155 0.77 -35.61 5.22
N VAL A 156 -0.41 -35.81 5.82
CA VAL A 156 -0.93 -37.14 6.11
C VAL A 156 -0.99 -37.89 4.78
N PRO A 157 -0.29 -39.02 4.62
CA PRO A 157 -0.33 -39.76 3.37
C PRO A 157 -1.77 -40.25 3.13
N PRO A 158 -2.22 -40.28 1.86
CA PRO A 158 -3.57 -40.71 1.53
C PRO A 158 -3.79 -42.16 1.99
N PRO A 159 -5.00 -42.50 2.48
CA PRO A 159 -5.30 -43.85 2.94
C PRO A 159 -5.13 -44.84 1.78
N VAL A 160 -4.33 -45.87 2.01
CA VAL A 160 -4.11 -46.98 1.07
C VAL A 160 -5.45 -47.73 0.88
N PRO A 161 -5.93 -47.93 -0.37
CA PRO A 161 -7.14 -48.71 -0.60
C PRO A 161 -6.94 -50.16 -0.17
N THR A 162 -7.75 -50.65 0.77
CA THR A 162 -7.82 -52.06 1.12
C THR A 162 -8.38 -52.88 -0.05
N PRO A 163 -7.73 -53.98 -0.46
CA PRO A 163 -8.21 -54.82 -1.55
C PRO A 163 -9.50 -55.55 -1.16
N PRO A 164 -10.41 -55.84 -2.11
CA PRO A 164 -11.65 -56.55 -1.84
C PRO A 164 -11.38 -58.00 -1.44
N VAL A 165 -12.03 -58.43 -0.36
CA VAL A 165 -12.06 -59.83 0.07
C VAL A 165 -12.91 -60.62 -0.93
N SER A 166 -12.28 -61.47 -1.74
CA SER A 166 -12.97 -62.45 -2.58
C SER A 166 -13.77 -63.41 -1.71
N ALA A 167 -15.10 -63.34 -1.80
CA ALA A 167 -15.97 -64.36 -1.27
C ALA A 167 -15.87 -65.62 -2.16
N ALA A 168 -15.28 -66.69 -1.63
CA ALA A 168 -15.42 -68.02 -2.19
C ALA A 168 -16.87 -68.48 -2.02
N ARG A 169 -17.54 -68.82 -3.12
CA ARG A 169 -18.81 -69.55 -3.12
C ARG A 169 -18.56 -71.00 -3.53
N HIS A 170 -19.00 -71.90 -2.65
CA HIS A 170 -19.28 -73.31 -2.94
C HIS A 170 -20.51 -73.46 -3.83
#